data_AF-A0A7C5TNR2-F1
#
_entry.id   AF-A0A7C5TNR2-F1
#
_cell.length_a   1.000
_cell.length_b   1.000
_cell.length_c   1.000
_cell.angle_alpha   90.00
_cell.angle_beta   90.00
_cell.angle_gamma   90.00
#
_symmetry.space_group_name_H-M   'P 1'
#
loop_
_entity.id
_entity.type
_entity.pdbx_description
1 polymer ?
#
loop_
_entity_poly.entity_id
_entity_poly.type
_entity_poly.pdbx_seq_one_letter_code
_entity_poly.pdbx_strand_id
1 'polypeptide(L)'
;TEFGDVMVGLAPVIGVIKELKGVIKGIMPELAIELDQLGEGLQEVALAAGEFTGSSGVGFAASPEAKKILEEATLIAEQKMKEKFPSLPAGAVAVGNKL
;
A
#
# COMPACT_ATOMS: atom_id res chain seq x y z
N THR A 1 23.34 -5.58 -3.06
CA THR A 1 22.86 -6.93 -3.43
C THR A 1 22.37 -7.71 -2.23
N GLU A 2 22.92 -7.53 -1.03
CA GLU A 2 22.52 -8.27 0.19
C GLU A 2 21.02 -8.18 0.55
N PHE A 3 20.36 -7.04 0.38
CA PHE A 3 18.93 -6.94 0.70
C PHE A 3 18.03 -7.78 -0.21
N GLY A 4 18.36 -7.87 -1.50
CA GLY A 4 17.63 -8.71 -2.44
C GLY A 4 17.67 -10.18 -2.02
N ASP A 5 18.83 -10.64 -1.56
CA ASP A 5 19.02 -12.01 -1.07
C ASP A 5 18.28 -12.26 0.25
N VAL A 6 18.24 -11.27 1.16
CA VAL A 6 17.44 -11.35 2.39
C VAL A 6 15.94 -11.41 2.08
N MET A 7 15.44 -10.61 1.13
CA MET A 7 14.02 -10.65 0.73
C MET A 7 13.63 -11.95 0.02
N VAL A 8 14.53 -12.55 -0.76
CA VAL A 8 14.35 -13.88 -1.34
C VAL A 8 14.19 -14.94 -0.25
N GLY A 9 14.90 -14.79 0.88
CA GLY A 9 14.74 -15.65 2.06
C GLY A 9 13.50 -15.36 2.90
N LEU A 10 13.08 -14.10 3.00
CA LEU A 10 11.97 -13.67 3.86
C LEU A 10 10.58 -13.90 3.23
N ALA A 11 10.48 -13.74 1.90
CA ALA A 11 9.20 -13.85 1.19
C ALA A 11 8.49 -15.21 1.37
N PRO A 12 9.17 -16.37 1.31
CA PRO A 12 8.56 -17.67 1.59
C PRO A 12 8.04 -17.77 3.03
N VAL A 13 8.76 -17.21 4.01
CA VAL A 13 8.38 -17.24 5.43
C VAL A 13 7.10 -16.46 5.68
N ILE A 14 6.96 -15.28 5.06
CA ILE A 14 5.74 -14.48 5.11
C ILE A 14 4.55 -15.24 4.48
N GLY A 15 4.79 -16.00 3.41
CA GLY A 15 3.78 -16.87 2.79
C GLY A 15 3.26 -17.94 3.75
N VAL A 16 4.17 -18.66 4.41
CA VAL A 16 3.85 -19.72 5.38
C VAL A 16 3.04 -19.18 6.56
N ILE A 17 3.40 -18.02 7.10
CA ILE A 17 2.68 -17.41 8.24
C ILE A 17 1.25 -17.02 7.85
N LYS A 18 1.06 -16.47 6.64
CA LYS A 18 -0.29 -16.14 6.13
C LYS A 18 -1.16 -17.38 5.96
N GLU A 19 -0.59 -18.46 5.43
CA GLU A 19 -1.30 -19.74 5.27
C GLU A 19 -1.67 -20.34 6.62
N LEU A 20 -0.71 -20.38 7.56
CA LEU A 20 -0.91 -20.88 8.92
C LEU A 20 -1.99 -20.09 9.65
N LYS A 21 -2.00 -18.76 9.54
CA LYS A 21 -3.07 -17.91 10.07
C LYS A 21 -4.44 -18.30 9.50
N GLY A 22 -4.52 -18.57 8.20
CA GLY A 22 -5.77 -18.97 7.55
C GLY A 22 -6.36 -20.25 8.15
N VAL A 23 -5.49 -21.23 8.43
CA VAL A 23 -5.87 -22.50 9.07
C VAL A 23 -6.25 -22.29 10.54
N ILE A 24 -5.40 -21.58 11.29
CA ILE A 24 -5.55 -21.41 12.74
C ILE A 24 -6.74 -20.52 13.09
N LYS A 25 -7.10 -19.53 12.27
CA LYS A 25 -8.27 -18.66 12.49
C LYS A 25 -9.59 -19.44 12.65
N GLY A 26 -9.71 -20.61 12.02
CA GLY A 26 -10.90 -21.47 12.15
C GLY A 26 -10.92 -22.37 13.38
N ILE A 27 -9.78 -22.55 14.06
CA ILE A 27 -9.59 -23.51 15.16
C ILE A 27 -9.32 -22.78 16.47
N MET A 28 -8.41 -21.80 16.46
CA MET A 28 -7.88 -21.10 17.62
C MET A 28 -7.65 -19.62 17.29
N PRO A 29 -8.71 -18.78 17.37
CA PRO A 29 -8.66 -17.37 17.01
C PRO A 29 -7.60 -16.54 17.74
N GLU A 30 -7.30 -16.89 19.00
CA GLU A 30 -6.31 -16.24 19.85
C GLU A 30 -4.89 -16.36 19.28
N LEU A 31 -4.52 -17.52 18.72
CA LEU A 31 -3.24 -17.69 18.06
C LEU A 31 -3.17 -16.98 16.70
N ALA A 32 -4.30 -16.76 16.05
CA ALA A 32 -4.33 -15.97 14.81
C ALA A 32 -3.91 -14.52 15.05
N ILE A 33 -4.17 -13.97 16.25
CA ILE A 33 -3.73 -12.62 16.64
C ILE A 33 -2.21 -12.58 16.81
N GLU A 34 -1.62 -13.59 17.46
CA GLU A 34 -0.15 -13.68 17.61
C GLU A 34 0.56 -13.83 16.26
N LEU A 35 -0.03 -14.59 15.34
CA LEU A 35 0.48 -14.72 13.97
C LEU A 35 0.35 -13.43 13.15
N ASP A 36 -0.67 -12.62 13.43
CA ASP A 36 -0.80 -11.29 12.84
C ASP A 36 0.31 -10.35 13.32
N GLN A 37 0.60 -10.34 14.63
CA GLN A 37 1.72 -9.57 15.18
C GLN A 37 3.07 -10.02 14.62
N LEU A 38 3.27 -11.34 14.46
CA LEU A 38 4.47 -11.89 13.82
C LEU A 38 4.58 -11.48 12.35
N GLY A 39 3.45 -11.48 11.63
CA GLY A 39 3.38 -11.04 10.24
C GLY A 39 3.69 -9.55 10.07
N GLU A 40 3.23 -8.71 11.00
CA GLU A 40 3.51 -7.27 11.06
C GLU A 40 5.00 -7.00 11.32
N GLY A 41 5.62 -7.69 12.29
CA GLY A 41 7.06 -7.53 12.56
C GLY A 41 7.95 -7.91 11.38
N LEU A 42 7.60 -8.98 10.65
CA LEU A 42 8.32 -9.34 9.42
C LEU A 42 8.12 -8.33 8.28
N GLN A 43 6.95 -7.67 8.23
CA GLN A 43 6.69 -6.59 7.28
C GLN A 43 7.49 -5.34 7.63
N GLU A 44 7.62 -5.00 8.91
CA GLU A 44 8.46 -3.89 9.37
C GLU A 44 9.93 -4.12 9.00
N VAL A 45 10.46 -5.33 9.20
CA VAL A 45 11.82 -5.70 8.77
C VAL A 45 11.98 -5.56 7.26
N ALA A 46 10.98 -5.99 6.48
CA ALA A 46 10.99 -5.84 5.02
C ALA A 46 10.92 -4.37 4.58
N LEU A 47 10.13 -3.53 5.27
CA LEU A 47 9.99 -2.11 4.98
C LEU A 47 11.25 -1.33 5.33
N ALA A 48 11.81 -1.52 6.53
CA ALA A 48 13.04 -0.87 6.97
C ALA A 48 14.21 -1.14 6.01
N ALA A 49 14.23 -2.34 5.45
CA ALA A 49 15.26 -2.73 4.51
C ALA A 49 14.91 -2.36 3.04
N GLY A 50 13.63 -2.16 2.71
CA GLY A 50 13.18 -1.57 1.45
C GLY A 50 13.47 -0.06 1.34
N GLU A 51 13.29 0.69 2.44
CA GLU A 51 13.60 2.12 2.54
C GLU A 51 15.10 2.40 2.30
N PHE A 52 15.98 1.48 2.73
CA PHE A 52 17.42 1.52 2.46
C PHE A 52 17.77 1.42 0.96
N THR A 53 16.88 0.86 0.12
CA THR A 53 17.14 0.63 -1.31
C THR A 53 16.50 1.64 -2.25
N GLY A 54 15.73 2.61 -1.74
CA GLY A 54 15.08 3.66 -2.57
C GLY A 54 14.05 3.11 -3.57
N SER A 55 13.67 1.84 -3.45
CA SER A 55 12.66 1.18 -4.27
C SER A 55 11.27 1.49 -3.72
N SER A 56 10.69 2.61 -4.14
CA SER A 56 9.30 3.06 -3.89
C SER A 56 8.26 2.17 -4.57
N GLY A 57 8.43 0.85 -4.51
CA GLY A 57 7.90 -0.04 -5.53
C GLY A 57 7.56 -1.41 -5.01
N VAL A 58 7.05 -1.55 -3.78
CA VAL A 58 6.25 -2.74 -3.49
C VAL A 58 5.12 -2.43 -2.54
N GLY A 59 3.89 -2.53 -3.05
CA GLY A 59 2.66 -2.47 -2.27
C GLY A 59 2.53 -3.68 -1.34
N PHE A 60 3.32 -3.70 -0.27
CA PHE A 60 3.19 -4.71 0.78
C PHE A 60 2.33 -4.19 1.92
N ALA A 61 1.15 -4.81 2.01
CA ALA A 61 0.32 -4.92 3.22
C ALA A 61 0.12 -3.63 4.02
N ALA A 62 -0.51 -2.62 3.42
CA ALA A 62 -1.27 -1.67 4.23
C ALA A 62 -2.36 -2.45 4.99
N SER A 63 -2.40 -2.32 6.32
CA SER A 63 -3.52 -2.79 7.14
C SER A 63 -4.84 -2.24 6.57
N PRO A 64 -6.00 -2.89 6.80
CA PRO A 64 -7.29 -2.39 6.32
C PRO A 64 -7.53 -0.92 6.69
N GLU A 65 -7.12 -0.52 7.89
CA GLU A 65 -7.19 0.85 8.41
C GLU A 65 -6.24 1.78 7.64
N ALA A 66 -5.00 1.35 7.39
CA ALA A 66 -4.05 2.13 6.59
C ALA A 66 -4.53 2.29 5.14
N LYS A 67 -5.16 1.28 4.54
CA LYS A 67 -5.79 1.39 3.21
C LYS A 67 -6.91 2.42 3.22
N LYS A 68 -7.77 2.39 4.23
CA LYS A 68 -8.86 3.35 4.38
C LYS A 68 -8.32 4.78 4.52
N ILE A 69 -7.27 4.99 5.31
CA ILE A 69 -6.62 6.31 5.45
C ILE A 69 -6.03 6.77 4.11
N LEU A 70 -5.37 5.88 3.37
CA LEU A 70 -4.81 6.19 2.05
C LEU A 70 -5.90 6.53 1.02
N GLU A 71 -7.03 5.83 1.05
CA GLU A 71 -8.21 6.13 0.22
C GLU A 71 -8.78 7.51 0.55
N GLU A 72 -8.99 7.81 1.83
CA GLU A 72 -9.47 9.13 2.29
C GLU A 72 -8.50 10.26 1.90
N ALA A 73 -7.20 10.04 2.07
CA ALA A 73 -6.17 10.99 1.67
C ALA A 73 -6.14 11.22 0.15
N THR A 74 -6.33 10.16 -0.64
CA THR A 74 -6.41 10.24 -2.11
C THR A 74 -7.61 11.06 -2.55
N LEU A 75 -8.79 10.86 -1.95
CA LEU A 75 -9.98 11.65 -2.22
C LEU A 75 -9.78 13.14 -1.91
N ILE A 76 -9.13 13.46 -0.78
CA ILE A 76 -8.81 14.85 -0.41
C ILE A 76 -7.81 15.47 -1.40
N ALA A 77 -6.81 14.69 -1.83
CA ALA A 77 -5.86 15.14 -2.84
C ALA A 77 -6.56 15.46 -4.17
N GLU A 78 -7.46 14.59 -4.64
CA GLU A 78 -8.25 14.81 -5.85
C GLU A 78 -9.12 16.07 -5.76
N GLN A 79 -9.79 16.29 -4.62
CA GLN A 79 -10.59 17.49 -4.37
C GLN A 79 -9.73 18.76 -4.42
N LYS A 80 -8.59 18.76 -3.71
CA LYS A 80 -7.64 19.89 -3.73
C LYS A 80 -7.06 20.13 -5.12
N MET A 81 -6.83 19.09 -5.90
CA MET A 81 -6.37 19.23 -7.28
C MET A 81 -7.44 19.88 -8.16
N LYS A 82 -8.70 19.51 -8.02
CA LYS A 82 -9.81 20.15 -8.75
C LYS A 82 -10.02 21.62 -8.35
N GLU A 83 -9.80 21.96 -7.08
CA GLU A 83 -9.86 23.35 -6.60
C GLU A 83 -8.68 24.20 -7.09
N LYS A 84 -7.46 23.64 -7.06
CA LYS A 84 -6.24 24.36 -7.47
C LYS A 84 -6.04 24.40 -8.99
N PHE A 85 -6.56 23.41 -9.70
CA PHE A 85 -6.51 23.30 -11.15
C PHE A 85 -7.93 23.07 -11.68
N PRO A 86 -8.80 24.09 -11.61
CA PRO A 86 -10.11 24.00 -12.23
C PRO A 86 -9.93 23.72 -13.72
N SER A 87 -10.70 22.77 -14.25
CA SER A 87 -10.70 22.48 -15.69
C SER A 87 -10.99 23.77 -16.44
N LEU A 88 -10.15 24.13 -17.42
CA LEU A 88 -10.42 25.27 -18.27
C LEU A 88 -11.82 25.08 -18.88
N PRO A 89 -12.71 26.09 -18.80
CA PRO A 89 -14.04 25.98 -19.35
C PRO A 89 -13.93 25.59 -20.82
N ALA A 90 -14.65 24.54 -21.22
CA ALA A 90 -14.72 24.05 -22.60
C ALA A 90 -15.23 25.10 -23.62
N GLY A 91 -15.45 26.36 -23.20
CA GLY A 91 -15.80 27.50 -24.04
C GLY A 91 -14.61 28.36 -24.49
N ALA A 92 -13.38 28.14 -24.02
CA ALA A 92 -12.21 28.94 -24.45
C ALA A 92 -11.58 28.45 -25.78
N VAL A 93 -12.05 27.31 -26.31
CA VAL A 93 -11.62 26.73 -27.60
C VAL A 93 -12.80 26.67 -28.58
N ALA A 94 -13.54 27.76 -28.75
CA ALA A 94 -14.56 27.83 -29.81
C ALA A 94 -14.89 29.25 -30.29
N VAL A 95 -13.92 30.15 -30.50
CA VAL A 95 -14.09 31.25 -31.46
C VAL A 95 -12.76 31.50 -32.19
N GLY A 96 -12.39 30.54 -33.02
CA GLY A 96 -11.86 30.88 -34.33
C GLY A 96 -13.04 30.95 -35.29
N ASN A 97 -13.60 32.13 -35.54
CA ASN A 97 -14.34 32.42 -36.76
C ASN A 97 -14.77 33.89 -36.87
N LYS A 98 -14.37 34.50 -38.01
CA LYS A 98 -14.91 35.71 -38.67
C LYS A 98 -14.82 37.00 -37.83
N LEU A 99 -14.13 38.07 -38.24
CA LEU A 99 -13.97 38.73 -39.54
C LEU A 99 -12.65 39.50 -39.58
#